data_AF-A0A6I6AE78-F1
#
_entry.id   AF-A0A6I6AE78-F1
#
_cell.length_a   1.000
_cell.length_b   1.000
_cell.length_c   1.000
_cell.angle_alpha   90.00
_cell.angle_beta   90.00
_cell.angle_gamma   90.00
#
_symmetry.space_group_name_H-M   'P 1'
#
loop_
_entity.id
_entity.type
_entity.pdbx_description
1 polymer ?
#
loop_
_entity_poly.entity_id
_entity_poly.type
_entity_poly.pdbx_seq_one_letter_code
_entity_poly.pdbx_strand_id
1 'polypeptide(L)'
;MNHTFDRDPSTEMATDVTVRREAALSHNEQLNNQGRRTERRHDRLKWLVPVHTLSGVILGILILHPVTMVIYCFEFHPELTQSGVLHLVASRMGSAFMPQMWPMTGAFALIGGLLGMGSGLYARAITWKLLLVSQLDRKLGMTIHLLIATGESDVVEFKSSLRWDHRQKKCNKALEIVIVKTIAGFLNHDGGDLLVGVADDGSIVGLEDDYATLRKKDRDGFELLLMQLVKNALGGDVCTLLHAVFQEIDGGDVCRVLIEPSERPVYVQHEGRAWYFVRTGNSTRELDTKEAIDHIARRKSRL
;
A
#
# COMPACT_ATOMS: atom_id res chain seq x y z
N MET A 1 -55.57 11.76 -24.88
CA MET A 1 -54.42 11.74 -25.82
C MET A 1 -53.27 12.45 -25.13
N ASN A 2 -52.40 11.73 -24.43
CA ASN A 2 -51.17 12.32 -23.90
C ASN A 2 -50.05 12.05 -24.89
N HIS A 3 -49.60 13.12 -25.54
CA HIS A 3 -48.43 13.16 -26.40
C HIS A 3 -47.16 13.08 -25.55
N THR A 4 -46.35 12.04 -25.76
CA THR A 4 -44.98 11.96 -25.30
C THR A 4 -44.10 12.83 -26.19
N PHE A 5 -43.40 13.79 -25.57
CA PHE A 5 -42.40 14.65 -26.19
C PHE A 5 -41.12 13.82 -26.37
N ASP A 6 -40.81 13.51 -27.62
CA ASP A 6 -39.64 12.72 -28.02
C ASP A 6 -38.38 13.57 -27.83
N ARG A 7 -37.52 13.23 -26.86
CA ARG A 7 -36.24 13.91 -26.65
C ARG A 7 -35.24 13.36 -27.65
N ASP A 8 -34.62 14.25 -28.41
CA ASP A 8 -33.66 13.91 -29.46
C ASP A 8 -32.42 13.21 -28.86
N PRO A 9 -32.19 11.92 -29.17
CA PRO A 9 -31.13 11.10 -28.59
C PRO A 9 -29.72 11.58 -28.93
N SER A 10 -29.57 12.46 -29.94
CA SER A 10 -28.27 13.00 -30.34
C SER A 10 -27.65 13.97 -29.32
N THR A 11 -28.49 14.70 -28.58
CA THR A 11 -28.03 15.72 -27.61
C THR A 11 -27.61 15.07 -26.28
N GLU A 12 -28.34 14.04 -25.82
CA GLU A 12 -28.00 13.25 -24.62
C GLU A 12 -26.64 12.54 -24.78
N MET A 13 -26.38 12.00 -25.97
CA MET A 13 -25.15 11.28 -26.28
C MET A 13 -23.91 12.19 -26.28
N ALA A 14 -24.03 13.46 -26.69
CA ALA A 14 -22.92 14.41 -26.68
C ALA A 14 -22.53 14.86 -25.26
N THR A 15 -23.52 15.05 -24.37
CA THR A 15 -23.30 15.31 -22.94
C THR A 15 -22.71 14.11 -22.19
N ASP A 16 -23.15 12.89 -22.52
CA ASP A 16 -22.60 11.67 -21.90
C ASP A 16 -21.12 11.45 -22.29
N VAL A 17 -20.76 11.75 -23.55
CA VAL A 17 -19.37 11.62 -24.03
C VAL A 17 -18.44 12.65 -23.36
N THR A 18 -18.90 13.88 -23.10
CA THR A 18 -18.09 14.92 -22.44
C THR A 18 -17.90 14.64 -20.95
N VAL A 19 -18.96 14.20 -20.25
CA VAL A 19 -18.89 13.79 -18.83
C VAL A 19 -17.97 12.56 -18.65
N ARG A 20 -18.04 11.57 -19.54
CA ARG A 20 -17.13 10.41 -19.53
C ARG A 20 -15.67 10.80 -19.75
N ARG A 21 -15.41 11.81 -20.58
CA ARG A 21 -14.06 12.29 -20.87
C ARG A 21 -13.45 13.03 -19.69
N GLU A 22 -14.23 13.84 -18.98
CA GLU A 22 -13.78 14.54 -17.76
C GLU A 22 -13.54 13.55 -16.60
N ALA A 23 -14.42 12.57 -16.42
CA ALA A 23 -14.24 11.49 -15.45
C ALA A 23 -13.00 10.62 -15.74
N ALA A 24 -12.70 10.36 -17.02
CA ALA A 24 -11.50 9.64 -17.42
C ALA A 24 -10.22 10.43 -17.15
N LEU A 25 -10.25 11.77 -17.29
CA LEU A 25 -9.12 12.64 -17.00
C LEU A 25 -8.85 12.75 -15.49
N SER A 26 -9.89 12.95 -14.67
CA SER A 26 -9.74 13.01 -13.20
C SER A 26 -9.28 11.68 -12.60
N HIS A 27 -9.77 10.55 -13.15
CA HIS A 27 -9.37 9.21 -12.75
C HIS A 27 -7.89 8.92 -13.07
N ASN A 28 -7.43 9.36 -14.25
CA ASN A 28 -6.03 9.19 -14.67
C ASN A 28 -5.08 10.06 -13.80
N GLU A 29 -5.53 11.23 -13.38
CA GLU A 29 -4.77 12.12 -12.49
C GLU A 29 -4.64 11.56 -11.05
N GLN A 30 -5.70 10.93 -10.54
CA GLN A 30 -5.70 10.24 -9.24
C GLN A 30 -4.81 9.00 -9.24
N LEU A 31 -4.86 8.18 -10.30
CA LEU A 31 -3.98 7.00 -10.49
C LEU A 31 -2.50 7.39 -10.56
N ASN A 32 -2.18 8.47 -11.27
CA ASN A 32 -0.81 9.00 -11.35
C ASN A 32 -0.33 9.49 -9.97
N ASN A 33 -1.22 10.08 -9.17
CA ASN A 33 -0.88 10.54 -7.83
C ASN A 33 -0.66 9.39 -6.82
N GLN A 34 -1.40 8.29 -6.92
CA GLN A 34 -1.27 7.14 -6.02
C GLN A 34 -0.04 6.29 -6.34
N GLY A 35 0.25 6.02 -7.63
CA GLY A 35 1.48 5.35 -8.06
C GLY A 35 2.74 6.15 -7.71
N ARG A 36 2.69 7.48 -7.87
CA ARG A 36 3.77 8.35 -7.38
C ARG A 36 3.92 8.31 -5.85
N ARG A 37 2.90 7.95 -5.04
CA ARG A 37 3.01 7.95 -3.57
C ARG A 37 3.76 6.72 -3.03
N THR A 38 3.58 5.56 -3.65
CA THR A 38 4.22 4.30 -3.24
C THR A 38 5.67 4.21 -3.70
N GLU A 39 5.97 4.57 -4.96
CA GLU A 39 7.36 4.75 -5.45
C GLU A 39 8.10 5.80 -4.61
N ARG A 40 7.45 6.94 -4.31
CA ARG A 40 8.03 7.95 -3.40
C ARG A 40 8.35 7.40 -2.01
N ARG A 41 7.61 6.43 -1.46
CA ARG A 41 7.90 5.88 -0.11
C ARG A 41 9.14 4.98 -0.10
N HIS A 42 9.29 4.10 -1.09
CA HIS A 42 10.44 3.20 -1.17
C HIS A 42 11.72 3.97 -1.52
N ASP A 43 11.62 4.94 -2.43
CA ASP A 43 12.74 5.82 -2.76
C ASP A 43 13.13 6.70 -1.57
N ARG A 44 12.18 7.25 -0.83
CA ARG A 44 12.46 8.03 0.40
C ARG A 44 13.27 7.24 1.42
N LEU A 45 13.04 5.92 1.55
CA LEU A 45 13.75 5.08 2.50
C LEU A 45 15.24 4.91 2.15
N LYS A 46 15.56 4.87 0.84
CA LYS A 46 16.95 4.84 0.34
C LYS A 46 17.67 6.16 0.60
N TRP A 47 16.94 7.28 0.58
CA TRP A 47 17.48 8.62 0.83
C TRP A 47 17.68 8.96 2.31
N LEU A 48 17.08 8.22 3.26
CA LEU A 48 17.21 8.52 4.69
C LEU A 48 18.67 8.54 5.16
N VAL A 49 19.44 7.47 4.92
CA VAL A 49 20.84 7.39 5.36
C VAL A 49 21.70 8.53 4.76
N PRO A 50 21.73 8.75 3.43
CA PRO A 50 22.56 9.82 2.88
C PRO A 50 22.10 11.23 3.30
N VAL A 51 20.78 11.47 3.47
CA VAL A 51 20.27 12.77 3.95
C VAL A 51 20.70 13.03 5.39
N HIS A 52 20.61 12.04 6.28
CA HIS A 52 21.05 12.17 7.67
C HIS A 52 22.58 12.30 7.77
N THR A 53 23.34 11.57 6.96
CA THR A 53 24.82 11.72 6.90
C THR A 53 25.21 13.11 6.42
N LEU A 54 24.60 13.62 5.34
CA LEU A 54 24.89 14.96 4.82
C LEU A 54 24.51 16.05 5.83
N SER A 55 23.33 15.92 6.44
CA SER A 55 22.88 16.83 7.50
C SER A 55 23.83 16.82 8.69
N GLY A 56 24.36 15.65 9.06
CA GLY A 56 25.37 15.50 10.11
C GLY A 56 26.70 16.17 9.78
N VAL A 57 27.19 16.03 8.53
CA VAL A 57 28.40 16.73 8.06
C VAL A 57 28.20 18.26 8.13
N ILE A 58 27.06 18.74 7.64
CA ILE A 58 26.71 20.17 7.68
C ILE A 58 26.66 20.66 9.13
N LEU A 59 26.01 19.92 10.02
CA LEU A 59 25.92 20.26 11.44
C LEU A 59 27.29 20.27 12.13
N GLY A 60 28.15 19.30 11.81
CA GLY A 60 29.52 19.22 12.32
C GLY A 60 30.35 20.44 11.92
N ILE A 61 30.25 20.86 10.66
CA ILE A 61 31.01 22.00 10.13
C ILE A 61 30.44 23.34 10.62
N LEU A 62 29.11 23.52 10.58
CA LEU A 62 28.48 24.82 10.83
C LEU A 62 28.23 25.12 12.31
N ILE A 63 28.11 24.09 13.16
CA ILE A 63 27.81 24.26 14.58
C ILE A 63 28.96 23.77 15.43
N LEU A 64 29.35 22.51 15.32
CA LEU A 64 30.31 21.90 16.24
C LEU A 64 31.70 22.56 16.14
N HIS A 65 32.18 22.80 14.92
CA HIS A 65 33.47 23.47 14.70
C HIS A 65 33.54 24.91 15.25
N PRO A 66 32.65 25.86 14.92
CA PRO A 66 32.73 27.22 15.48
C PRO A 66 32.44 27.26 16.99
N VAL A 67 31.56 26.40 17.52
CA VAL A 67 31.30 26.34 18.96
C VAL A 67 32.54 25.87 19.73
N THR A 68 33.23 24.83 19.25
CA THR A 68 34.49 24.38 19.88
C THR A 68 35.59 25.43 19.82
N MET A 69 35.66 26.23 18.75
CA MET A 69 36.58 27.38 18.68
C MET A 69 36.29 28.45 19.73
N VAL A 70 35.01 28.75 19.95
CA VAL A 70 34.59 29.69 20.99
C VAL A 70 34.95 29.14 22.37
N ILE A 71 34.62 27.88 22.66
CA ILE A 71 34.97 27.22 23.93
C ILE A 71 36.49 27.23 24.17
N TYR A 72 37.27 26.85 23.16
CA TYR A 72 38.73 26.86 23.24
C TYR A 72 39.29 28.26 23.53
N CYS A 73 38.73 29.31 22.89
CA CYS A 73 39.12 30.69 23.19
C CYS A 73 38.75 31.11 24.62
N PHE A 74 37.58 30.73 25.11
CA PHE A 74 37.17 31.02 26.49
C PHE A 74 38.11 30.38 27.52
N GLU A 75 38.57 29.16 27.26
CA GLU A 75 39.40 28.40 28.19
C GLU A 75 40.88 28.80 28.15
N PHE A 76 41.42 29.06 26.95
CA PHE A 76 42.87 29.30 26.77
C PHE A 76 43.25 30.75 26.48
N HIS A 77 42.28 31.62 26.14
CA HIS A 77 42.52 33.04 25.82
C HIS A 77 41.47 33.98 26.42
N PRO A 78 41.34 34.01 27.77
CA PRO A 78 40.31 34.80 28.45
C PRO A 78 40.42 36.31 28.16
N GLU A 79 41.61 36.82 27.83
CA GLU A 79 41.86 38.21 27.43
C GLU A 79 41.00 38.68 26.24
N LEU A 80 40.66 37.79 25.30
CA LEU A 80 39.86 38.12 24.12
C LEU A 80 38.36 38.32 24.44
N THR A 81 37.93 37.85 25.60
CA THR A 81 36.53 37.87 26.06
C THR A 81 36.09 39.24 26.56
N GLN A 82 37.03 40.14 26.85
CA GLN A 82 36.77 41.49 27.36
C GLN A 82 36.03 42.39 26.35
N SER A 83 36.12 42.07 25.06
CA SER A 83 35.47 42.83 23.97
C SER A 83 33.97 42.52 23.78
N GLY A 84 33.40 41.63 24.59
CA GLY A 84 32.00 41.22 24.53
C GLY A 84 31.79 39.89 23.79
N VAL A 85 30.97 39.01 24.40
CA VAL A 85 30.78 37.61 23.96
C VAL A 85 30.21 37.51 22.55
N LEU A 86 29.24 38.36 22.19
CA LEU A 86 28.62 38.36 20.86
C LEU A 86 29.61 38.71 19.74
N HIS A 87 30.51 39.67 19.98
CA HIS A 87 31.52 40.07 19.01
C HIS A 87 32.60 38.98 18.84
N LEU A 88 32.99 38.32 19.94
CA LEU A 88 33.90 37.17 19.90
C LEU A 88 33.30 36.01 19.10
N VAL A 89 32.03 35.68 19.33
CA VAL A 89 31.34 34.63 18.56
C VAL A 89 31.27 34.98 17.08
N ALA A 90 30.86 36.20 16.72
CA ALA A 90 30.72 36.63 15.32
C ALA A 90 32.06 36.64 14.57
N SER A 91 33.13 37.16 15.18
CA SER A 91 34.46 37.19 14.59
C SER A 91 35.03 35.77 14.40
N ARG A 92 34.78 34.87 15.36
CA ARG A 92 35.25 33.48 15.27
C ARG A 92 34.48 32.65 14.24
N MET A 93 33.16 32.84 14.13
CA MET A 93 32.35 32.22 13.08
C MET A 93 32.85 32.59 11.68
N GLY A 94 33.30 33.83 11.45
CA GLY A 94 33.90 34.24 10.17
C GLY A 94 35.28 33.63 9.91
N SER A 95 36.11 33.51 10.95
CA SER A 95 37.47 32.94 10.83
C SER A 95 37.52 31.41 10.75
N ALA A 96 36.47 30.72 11.19
CA ALA A 96 36.40 29.26 11.23
C ALA A 96 36.50 28.60 9.83
N PHE A 97 36.31 29.36 8.75
CA PHE A 97 36.38 28.85 7.38
C PHE A 97 37.69 29.20 6.65
N MET A 98 38.66 29.80 7.34
CA MET A 98 39.93 30.15 6.70
C MET A 98 40.74 28.90 6.29
N PRO A 99 41.52 28.96 5.19
CA PRO A 99 42.24 27.80 4.64
C PRO A 99 43.14 27.06 5.64
N GLN A 100 43.70 27.78 6.61
CA GLN A 100 44.55 27.22 7.66
C GLN A 100 43.82 26.27 8.63
N MET A 101 42.49 26.34 8.72
CA MET A 101 41.66 25.52 9.64
C MET A 101 41.02 24.32 8.94
N TRP A 102 41.27 24.12 7.65
CA TRP A 102 40.70 23.00 6.87
C TRP A 102 40.96 21.60 7.47
N PRO A 103 42.12 21.29 8.08
CA PRO A 103 42.32 19.99 8.74
C PRO A 103 41.33 19.76 9.88
N MET A 104 41.03 20.79 10.68
CA MET A 104 40.12 20.67 11.81
C MET A 104 38.66 20.64 11.36
N THR A 105 38.30 21.44 10.35
CA THR A 105 37.00 21.35 9.66
C THR A 105 36.78 19.94 9.10
N GLY A 106 37.82 19.31 8.54
CA GLY A 106 37.79 17.92 8.09
C GLY A 106 37.51 16.92 9.22
N ALA A 107 38.11 17.12 10.40
CA ALA A 107 37.86 16.28 11.57
C ALA A 107 36.40 16.40 12.07
N PHE A 108 35.85 17.62 12.15
CA PHE A 108 34.46 17.83 12.54
C PHE A 108 33.46 17.36 11.49
N ALA A 109 33.80 17.45 10.20
CA ALA A 109 33.02 16.84 9.13
C ALA A 109 32.94 15.31 9.27
N LEU A 110 34.06 14.65 9.62
CA LEU A 110 34.08 13.22 9.88
C LEU A 110 33.24 12.83 11.10
N ILE A 111 33.39 13.53 12.22
CA ILE A 111 32.60 13.27 13.44
C ILE A 111 31.10 13.47 13.16
N GLY A 112 30.74 14.58 12.50
CA GLY A 112 29.36 14.87 12.12
C GLY A 112 28.79 13.85 11.14
N GLY A 113 29.59 13.40 10.17
CA GLY A 113 29.22 12.35 9.22
C GLY A 113 28.98 11.00 9.88
N LEU A 114 29.82 10.59 10.84
CA LEU A 114 29.65 9.34 11.59
C LEU A 114 28.38 9.37 12.46
N LEU A 115 28.14 10.48 13.18
CA LEU A 115 26.91 10.67 13.96
C LEU A 115 25.66 10.69 13.08
N GLY A 116 25.72 11.39 11.94
CA GLY A 116 24.64 11.44 10.95
C GLY A 116 24.35 10.07 10.34
N MET A 117 25.40 9.30 10.00
CA MET A 117 25.26 7.94 9.48
C MET A 117 24.62 7.01 10.52
N GLY A 118 25.04 7.08 11.79
CA GLY A 118 24.43 6.33 12.88
C GLY A 118 22.94 6.66 13.07
N SER A 119 22.60 7.95 13.08
CA SER A 119 21.21 8.43 13.13
C SER A 119 20.39 7.94 11.93
N GLY A 120 20.95 8.00 10.72
CA GLY A 120 20.31 7.51 9.50
C GLY A 120 20.06 6.00 9.51
N LEU A 121 21.02 5.20 10.00
CA LEU A 121 20.86 3.75 10.15
C LEU A 121 19.78 3.41 11.20
N TYR A 122 19.74 4.16 12.31
CA TYR A 122 18.72 4.00 13.34
C TYR A 122 17.32 4.37 12.84
N ALA A 123 17.17 5.52 12.17
CA ALA A 123 15.92 5.96 11.56
C ALA A 123 15.44 4.98 10.48
N ARG A 124 16.37 4.47 9.66
CA ARG A 124 16.10 3.40 8.71
C ARG A 124 15.59 2.15 9.46
N ALA A 125 16.31 1.66 10.46
CA ALA A 125 15.92 0.48 11.23
C ALA A 125 14.53 0.60 11.89
N ILE A 126 14.20 1.76 12.46
CA ILE A 126 12.87 2.02 13.03
C ILE A 126 11.81 1.99 11.93
N THR A 127 12.04 2.67 10.81
CA THR A 127 11.05 2.72 9.73
C THR A 127 10.83 1.33 9.12
N TRP A 128 11.89 0.52 9.00
CA TRP A 128 11.80 -0.89 8.62
C TRP A 128 11.01 -1.73 9.63
N LYS A 129 11.25 -1.54 10.94
CA LYS A 129 10.46 -2.23 11.98
C LYS A 129 8.99 -1.83 11.96
N LEU A 130 8.66 -0.55 11.76
CA LEU A 130 7.28 -0.08 11.62
C LEU A 130 6.58 -0.69 10.40
N LEU A 131 7.30 -0.83 9.28
CA LEU A 131 6.78 -1.53 8.10
C LEU A 131 6.55 -3.01 8.37
N LEU A 132 7.49 -3.68 9.06
CA LEU A 132 7.36 -5.07 9.46
C LEU A 132 6.16 -5.29 10.41
N VAL A 133 5.97 -4.41 11.39
CA VAL A 133 4.81 -4.44 12.29
C VAL A 133 3.52 -4.26 11.50
N SER A 134 3.46 -3.38 10.51
CA SER A 134 2.26 -3.27 9.65
C SER A 134 1.99 -4.52 8.79
N GLN A 135 3.03 -5.28 8.44
CA GLN A 135 2.89 -6.56 7.76
C GLN A 135 2.48 -7.67 8.73
N LEU A 136 2.99 -7.61 9.96
CA LEU A 136 2.61 -8.52 11.03
C LEU A 136 1.17 -8.25 11.48
N ASP A 137 0.72 -7.01 11.62
CA ASP A 137 -0.69 -6.67 11.91
C ASP A 137 -1.63 -7.15 10.80
N ARG A 138 -1.21 -7.06 9.54
CA ARG A 138 -1.95 -7.65 8.41
C ARG A 138 -2.05 -9.18 8.55
N LYS A 139 -0.96 -9.85 8.91
CA LYS A 139 -0.90 -11.31 9.12
C LYS A 139 -1.49 -11.79 10.47
N LEU A 140 -1.61 -10.93 11.48
CA LEU A 140 -1.80 -11.34 12.87
C LEU A 140 -2.93 -10.61 13.62
N GLY A 141 -3.44 -9.44 13.19
CA GLY A 141 -4.13 -8.59 14.17
C GLY A 141 -5.06 -7.47 13.72
N MET A 142 -5.41 -7.29 12.46
CA MET A 142 -6.65 -6.53 12.19
C MET A 142 -7.85 -7.44 12.40
N THR A 143 -8.56 -7.21 13.51
CA THR A 143 -9.85 -7.83 13.78
C THR A 143 -10.79 -7.53 12.60
N ILE A 144 -11.55 -8.52 12.15
CA ILE A 144 -12.49 -8.36 11.03
C ILE A 144 -13.44 -7.16 11.26
N HIS A 145 -13.82 -6.87 12.51
CA HIS A 145 -14.55 -5.65 12.87
C HIS A 145 -13.91 -4.34 12.39
N LEU A 146 -12.57 -4.21 12.48
CA LEU A 146 -11.90 -3.00 12.03
C LEU A 146 -11.90 -2.91 10.51
N LEU A 147 -11.71 -4.03 9.81
CA LEU A 147 -11.80 -4.09 8.34
C LEU A 147 -13.18 -3.66 7.86
N ILE A 148 -14.23 -4.16 8.50
CA ILE A 148 -15.62 -3.78 8.22
C ILE A 148 -15.83 -2.28 8.47
N ALA A 149 -15.36 -1.76 9.61
CA ALA A 149 -15.49 -0.35 9.94
C ALA A 149 -14.73 0.59 8.98
N THR A 150 -13.60 0.14 8.41
CA THR A 150 -12.85 0.92 7.40
C THR A 150 -13.49 0.88 6.02
N GLY A 151 -14.33 -0.12 5.73
CA GLY A 151 -15.00 -0.28 4.45
C GLY A 151 -14.12 -0.86 3.33
N GLU A 152 -14.72 -1.01 2.15
CA GLU A 152 -14.03 -1.50 0.95
C GLU A 152 -12.97 -0.52 0.45
N SER A 153 -11.86 -1.07 -0.05
CA SER A 153 -10.72 -0.30 -0.53
C SER A 153 -9.97 -1.03 -1.64
N ASP A 154 -8.80 -0.54 -2.03
CA ASP A 154 -7.91 -1.23 -2.96
C ASP A 154 -7.31 -2.52 -2.39
N VAL A 155 -7.34 -2.69 -1.07
CA VAL A 155 -6.80 -3.86 -0.35
C VAL A 155 -7.84 -4.61 0.46
N VAL A 156 -9.12 -4.20 0.45
CA VAL A 156 -10.23 -4.87 1.17
C VAL A 156 -11.45 -4.97 0.26
N GLU A 157 -12.05 -6.16 0.14
CA GLU A 157 -13.31 -6.38 -0.58
C GLU A 157 -14.30 -7.15 0.29
N PHE A 158 -15.59 -6.77 0.23
CA PHE A 158 -16.67 -7.51 0.86
C PHE A 158 -17.47 -8.31 -0.17
N LYS A 159 -17.86 -9.52 0.21
CA LYS A 159 -18.78 -10.36 -0.53
C LYS A 159 -19.76 -11.01 0.44
N SER A 160 -21.04 -10.91 0.14
CA SER A 160 -22.07 -11.48 1.01
C SER A 160 -21.98 -13.00 1.13
N SER A 161 -21.49 -13.67 0.08
CA SER A 161 -21.46 -15.13 -0.02
C SER A 161 -20.40 -15.60 -1.01
N LEU A 162 -20.06 -16.88 -0.93
CA LEU A 162 -19.17 -17.55 -1.89
C LEU A 162 -19.94 -17.99 -3.14
N ARG A 163 -21.12 -18.58 -2.96
CA ARG A 163 -21.94 -19.12 -4.06
C ARG A 163 -23.43 -19.05 -3.84
N TRP A 164 -23.91 -18.68 -2.66
CA TRP A 164 -25.34 -18.53 -2.42
C TRP A 164 -25.89 -17.18 -2.89
N ASP A 165 -26.86 -17.20 -3.79
CA ASP A 165 -27.54 -15.98 -4.23
C ASP A 165 -28.71 -15.68 -3.28
N HIS A 166 -28.56 -14.69 -2.40
CA HIS A 166 -29.59 -14.34 -1.42
C HIS A 166 -30.89 -13.81 -2.04
N ARG A 167 -30.87 -13.30 -3.29
CA ARG A 167 -32.06 -12.82 -4.00
C ARG A 167 -32.81 -13.98 -4.64
N GLN A 168 -32.09 -14.90 -5.28
CA GLN A 168 -32.67 -16.05 -5.97
C GLN A 168 -32.87 -17.27 -5.06
N LYS A 169 -32.33 -17.24 -3.84
CA LYS A 169 -32.37 -18.32 -2.84
C LYS A 169 -31.90 -19.66 -3.41
N LYS A 170 -30.79 -19.64 -4.15
CA LYS A 170 -30.19 -20.83 -4.75
C LYS A 170 -28.68 -20.68 -4.92
N CYS A 171 -28.02 -21.81 -5.13
CA CYS A 171 -26.61 -21.83 -5.53
C CYS A 171 -26.42 -21.22 -6.92
N ASN A 172 -25.43 -20.32 -7.04
CA ASN A 172 -25.12 -19.56 -8.25
C ASN A 172 -23.61 -19.59 -8.53
N LYS A 173 -23.22 -20.35 -9.56
CA LYS A 173 -21.81 -20.45 -10.01
C LYS A 173 -21.24 -19.12 -10.50
N ALA A 174 -22.08 -18.16 -10.87
CA ALA A 174 -21.61 -16.83 -11.24
C ALA A 174 -20.97 -16.09 -10.04
N LEU A 175 -21.40 -16.40 -8.82
CA LEU A 175 -20.78 -15.84 -7.61
C LEU A 175 -19.41 -16.46 -7.34
N GLU A 176 -19.26 -17.77 -7.56
CA GLU A 176 -17.98 -18.47 -7.43
C GLU A 176 -16.91 -17.83 -8.35
N ILE A 177 -17.26 -17.50 -9.59
CA ILE A 177 -16.32 -16.84 -10.51
C ILE A 177 -16.03 -15.40 -10.10
N VAL A 178 -16.97 -14.66 -9.48
CA VAL A 178 -16.71 -13.31 -8.95
C VAL A 178 -15.67 -13.37 -7.82
N ILE A 179 -15.74 -14.36 -6.94
CA ILE A 179 -14.76 -14.60 -5.89
C ILE A 179 -13.38 -14.88 -6.49
N VAL A 180 -13.32 -15.80 -7.47
CA VAL A 180 -12.07 -16.13 -8.16
C VAL A 180 -11.46 -14.91 -8.88
N LYS A 181 -12.28 -14.11 -9.57
CA LYS A 181 -11.83 -12.87 -10.23
C LYS A 181 -11.24 -11.90 -9.21
N THR A 182 -11.91 -11.73 -8.07
CA THR A 182 -11.46 -10.86 -6.98
C THR A 182 -10.09 -11.31 -6.46
N ILE A 183 -9.93 -12.60 -6.19
CA ILE A 183 -8.67 -13.19 -5.74
C ILE A 183 -7.57 -12.96 -6.78
N ALA A 184 -7.85 -13.21 -8.07
CA ALA A 184 -6.90 -12.93 -9.14
C ALA A 184 -6.50 -11.44 -9.21
N GLY A 185 -7.47 -10.54 -9.00
CA GLY A 185 -7.25 -9.10 -8.93
C GLY A 185 -6.26 -8.72 -7.83
N PHE A 186 -6.41 -9.30 -6.63
CA PHE A 186 -5.50 -9.08 -5.51
C PHE A 186 -4.10 -9.70 -5.76
N LEU A 187 -4.04 -10.93 -6.27
CA LEU A 187 -2.79 -11.62 -6.59
C LEU A 187 -1.93 -10.87 -7.61
N ASN A 188 -2.57 -10.25 -8.60
CA ASN A 188 -1.91 -9.43 -9.62
C ASN A 188 -1.59 -8.01 -9.15
N HIS A 189 -2.04 -7.63 -7.96
CA HIS A 189 -1.80 -6.33 -7.35
C HIS A 189 -0.84 -6.46 -6.15
N ASP A 190 -1.07 -5.70 -5.08
CA ASP A 190 -0.30 -5.66 -3.85
C ASP A 190 -0.82 -6.65 -2.78
N GLY A 191 -1.71 -7.58 -3.15
CA GLY A 191 -2.44 -8.45 -2.22
C GLY A 191 -3.64 -7.74 -1.60
N GLY A 192 -4.25 -8.36 -0.59
CA GLY A 192 -5.39 -7.78 0.12
C GLY A 192 -6.18 -8.79 0.96
N ASP A 193 -7.31 -8.33 1.48
CA ASP A 193 -8.25 -9.06 2.31
C ASP A 193 -9.60 -9.16 1.60
N LEU A 194 -10.07 -10.39 1.38
CA LEU A 194 -11.43 -10.65 0.93
C LEU A 194 -12.25 -11.15 2.13
N LEU A 195 -13.30 -10.43 2.51
CA LEU A 195 -14.27 -10.87 3.51
C LEU A 195 -15.48 -11.48 2.82
N VAL A 196 -15.82 -12.71 3.19
CA VAL A 196 -16.99 -13.44 2.71
C VAL A 196 -17.95 -13.67 3.87
N GLY A 197 -19.24 -13.39 3.66
CA GLY A 197 -20.26 -13.33 4.72
C GLY A 197 -20.56 -11.91 5.19
N VAL A 198 -20.13 -10.89 4.44
CA VAL A 198 -20.32 -9.47 4.73
C VAL A 198 -20.95 -8.77 3.52
N ALA A 199 -22.04 -8.04 3.72
CA ALA A 199 -22.68 -7.28 2.64
C ALA A 199 -21.91 -6.00 2.31
N ASP A 200 -22.25 -5.38 1.17
CA ASP A 200 -21.62 -4.15 0.68
C ASP A 200 -21.77 -2.97 1.67
N ASP A 201 -22.78 -3.00 2.55
CA ASP A 201 -23.00 -2.02 3.62
C ASP A 201 -22.23 -2.32 4.92
N GLY A 202 -21.47 -3.42 4.95
CA GLY A 202 -20.74 -3.89 6.13
C GLY A 202 -21.57 -4.74 7.10
N SER A 203 -22.85 -5.00 6.83
CA SER A 203 -23.66 -5.88 7.68
C SER A 203 -23.20 -7.34 7.59
N ILE A 204 -23.24 -8.05 8.72
CA ILE A 204 -22.91 -9.47 8.77
C ILE A 204 -24.07 -10.27 8.19
N VAL A 205 -23.80 -10.97 7.09
CA VAL A 205 -24.75 -11.85 6.42
C VAL A 205 -24.60 -13.29 6.93
N GLY A 206 -23.36 -13.68 7.25
CA GLY A 206 -23.03 -15.03 7.66
C GLY A 206 -22.77 -15.98 6.47
N LEU A 207 -22.33 -17.19 6.78
CA LEU A 207 -21.97 -18.23 5.79
C LEU A 207 -22.87 -19.46 5.88
N GLU A 208 -23.93 -19.44 6.68
CA GLU A 208 -24.79 -20.58 6.97
C GLU A 208 -25.50 -21.08 5.70
N ASP A 209 -25.96 -20.14 4.86
CA ASP A 209 -26.56 -20.44 3.56
C ASP A 209 -25.54 -21.09 2.60
N ASP A 210 -24.28 -20.63 2.60
CA ASP A 210 -23.20 -21.26 1.83
C ASP A 210 -22.89 -22.66 2.38
N TYR A 211 -22.82 -22.82 3.71
CA TYR A 211 -22.58 -24.11 4.36
C TYR A 211 -23.65 -25.14 4.01
N ALA A 212 -24.92 -24.73 3.97
CA ALA A 212 -26.03 -25.61 3.63
C ALA A 212 -25.90 -26.27 2.24
N THR A 213 -25.20 -25.62 1.32
CA THR A 213 -24.98 -26.12 -0.05
C THR A 213 -23.84 -27.15 -0.14
N LEU A 214 -22.98 -27.25 0.88
CA LEU A 214 -21.78 -28.09 0.88
C LEU A 214 -22.07 -29.54 1.29
N ARG A 215 -21.16 -30.45 0.95
CA ARG A 215 -21.20 -31.83 1.47
C ARG A 215 -20.88 -31.85 2.96
N LYS A 216 -19.80 -31.17 3.34
CA LYS A 216 -19.43 -30.89 4.74
C LYS A 216 -19.90 -29.48 5.05
N LYS A 217 -20.92 -29.36 5.88
CA LYS A 217 -21.69 -28.11 6.09
C LYS A 217 -21.07 -27.24 7.19
N ASP A 218 -19.77 -26.96 7.06
CA ASP A 218 -19.00 -26.22 8.06
C ASP A 218 -17.84 -25.44 7.41
N ARG A 219 -17.07 -24.76 8.26
CA ARG A 219 -15.88 -23.94 7.89
C ARG A 219 -14.88 -24.73 7.05
N ASP A 220 -14.57 -25.97 7.43
CA ASP A 220 -13.63 -26.81 6.70
C ASP A 220 -14.15 -27.14 5.29
N GLY A 221 -15.43 -27.47 5.17
CA GLY A 221 -16.05 -27.72 3.86
C GLY A 221 -16.00 -26.49 2.95
N PHE A 222 -16.17 -25.31 3.54
CA PHE A 222 -16.12 -24.04 2.81
C PHE A 222 -14.69 -23.74 2.34
N GLU A 223 -13.70 -23.88 3.22
CA GLU A 223 -12.29 -23.68 2.87
C GLU A 223 -11.85 -24.63 1.76
N LEU A 224 -12.24 -25.91 1.84
CA LEU A 224 -11.96 -26.89 0.80
C LEU A 224 -12.55 -26.48 -0.56
N LEU A 225 -13.80 -25.98 -0.57
CA LEU A 225 -14.42 -25.47 -1.79
C LEU A 225 -13.68 -24.24 -2.33
N LEU A 226 -13.39 -23.26 -1.47
CA LEU A 226 -12.65 -22.05 -1.84
C LEU A 226 -11.31 -22.40 -2.49
N MET A 227 -10.52 -23.25 -1.83
CA MET A 227 -9.22 -23.70 -2.34
C MET A 227 -9.36 -24.50 -3.64
N GLN A 228 -10.42 -25.28 -3.79
CA GLN A 228 -10.71 -26.00 -5.04
C GLN A 228 -11.08 -25.05 -6.19
N LEU A 229 -11.90 -24.02 -5.94
CA LEU A 229 -12.25 -23.01 -6.94
C LEU A 229 -10.99 -22.27 -7.41
N VAL A 230 -10.16 -21.84 -6.47
CA VAL A 230 -8.87 -21.17 -6.74
C VAL A 230 -7.94 -22.09 -7.53
N LYS A 231 -7.74 -23.34 -7.09
CA LYS A 231 -6.88 -24.31 -7.77
C LYS A 231 -7.32 -24.54 -9.23
N ASN A 232 -8.61 -24.72 -9.44
CA ASN A 232 -9.15 -25.02 -10.77
C ASN A 232 -9.06 -23.84 -11.73
N ALA A 233 -9.23 -22.61 -11.23
CA ALA A 233 -9.28 -21.43 -12.07
C ALA A 233 -7.93 -20.69 -12.19
N LEU A 234 -7.09 -20.69 -11.15
CA LEU A 234 -5.86 -19.88 -11.05
C LEU A 234 -4.57 -20.72 -11.06
N GLY A 235 -4.67 -22.02 -10.75
CA GLY A 235 -3.54 -22.93 -10.57
C GLY A 235 -3.28 -23.27 -9.10
N GLY A 236 -2.76 -24.47 -8.84
CA GLY A 236 -2.54 -24.97 -7.48
C GLY A 236 -1.36 -24.34 -6.74
N ASP A 237 -0.41 -23.75 -7.45
CA ASP A 237 0.72 -23.01 -6.87
C ASP A 237 0.28 -21.70 -6.20
N VAL A 238 -0.84 -21.12 -6.63
CA VAL A 238 -1.42 -19.91 -6.04
C VAL A 238 -2.07 -20.19 -4.67
N CYS A 239 -2.52 -21.41 -4.41
CA CYS A 239 -3.18 -21.75 -3.15
C CYS A 239 -2.32 -21.46 -1.92
N THR A 240 -0.99 -21.51 -2.03
CA THR A 240 -0.07 -21.20 -0.91
C THR A 240 -0.01 -19.71 -0.55
N LEU A 241 -0.52 -18.85 -1.42
CA LEU A 241 -0.61 -17.40 -1.23
C LEU A 241 -1.93 -16.97 -0.56
N LEU A 242 -2.82 -17.92 -0.29
CA LEU A 242 -4.12 -17.68 0.32
C LEU A 242 -4.18 -18.30 1.72
N HIS A 243 -4.64 -17.52 2.68
CA HIS A 243 -4.86 -17.98 4.05
C HIS A 243 -6.28 -17.65 4.47
N ALA A 244 -7.11 -18.68 4.66
CA ALA A 244 -8.49 -18.51 5.12
C ALA A 244 -8.54 -18.52 6.65
N VAL A 245 -9.24 -17.55 7.22
CA VAL A 245 -9.47 -17.41 8.67
C VAL A 245 -10.95 -17.17 8.90
N PHE A 246 -11.54 -17.96 9.80
CA PHE A 246 -12.95 -17.85 10.14
C PHE A 246 -13.13 -17.21 11.51
N GLN A 247 -14.10 -16.30 11.62
CA GLN A 247 -14.49 -15.68 12.88
C GLN A 247 -16.01 -15.58 12.95
N GLU A 248 -16.56 -15.91 14.11
CA GLU A 248 -17.98 -15.68 14.41
C GLU A 248 -18.15 -14.23 14.89
N ILE A 249 -19.04 -13.48 14.25
CA ILE A 249 -19.32 -12.08 14.52
C ILE A 249 -20.82 -11.86 14.51
N ASP A 250 -21.38 -11.25 15.56
CA ASP A 250 -22.81 -10.97 15.68
C ASP A 250 -23.72 -12.19 15.39
N GLY A 251 -23.23 -13.39 15.69
CA GLY A 251 -23.94 -14.66 15.50
C GLY A 251 -23.89 -15.25 14.08
N GLY A 252 -23.09 -14.66 13.17
CA GLY A 252 -22.82 -15.20 11.84
C GLY A 252 -21.33 -15.46 11.62
N ASP A 253 -21.01 -16.54 10.90
CA ASP A 253 -19.63 -16.82 10.51
C ASP A 253 -19.17 -15.92 9.34
N VAL A 254 -17.98 -15.34 9.46
CA VAL A 254 -17.31 -14.58 8.39
C VAL A 254 -15.98 -15.25 8.06
N CYS A 255 -15.70 -15.42 6.76
CA CYS A 255 -14.44 -15.93 6.25
C CYS A 255 -13.60 -14.76 5.72
N ARG A 256 -12.44 -14.52 6.34
CA ARG A 256 -11.41 -13.62 5.83
C ARG A 256 -10.38 -14.42 5.06
N VAL A 257 -10.22 -14.10 3.78
CA VAL A 257 -9.17 -14.67 2.92
C VAL A 257 -8.07 -13.64 2.78
N LEU A 258 -6.93 -13.88 3.44
CA LEU A 258 -5.73 -13.08 3.29
C LEU A 258 -5.01 -13.53 2.01
N ILE A 259 -4.76 -12.60 1.10
CA ILE A 259 -4.20 -12.88 -0.23
C ILE A 259 -2.86 -12.17 -0.37
N GLU A 260 -1.79 -12.92 -0.51
CA GLU A 260 -0.45 -12.39 -0.76
C GLU A 260 -0.27 -12.05 -2.25
N PRO A 261 0.49 -11.00 -2.60
CA PRO A 261 0.78 -10.69 -4.00
C PRO A 261 1.59 -11.81 -4.65
N SER A 262 1.22 -12.24 -5.86
CA SER A 262 1.95 -13.26 -6.62
C SER A 262 3.11 -12.66 -7.40
N GLU A 263 4.29 -13.28 -7.41
CA GLU A 263 5.42 -12.80 -8.23
C GLU A 263 5.17 -12.97 -9.74
N ARG A 264 4.39 -13.98 -10.11
CA ARG A 264 4.01 -14.23 -11.50
C ARG A 264 2.65 -13.61 -11.82
N PRO A 265 2.37 -13.31 -13.10
CA PRO A 265 1.02 -13.00 -13.53
C PRO A 265 0.09 -14.19 -13.30
N VAL A 266 -1.09 -13.93 -12.74
CA VAL A 266 -2.14 -14.93 -12.51
C VAL A 266 -3.29 -14.68 -13.46
N TYR A 267 -3.65 -15.69 -14.25
CA TYR A 267 -4.78 -15.63 -15.17
C TYR A 267 -5.90 -16.53 -14.65
N VAL A 268 -7.14 -16.06 -14.79
CA VAL A 268 -8.34 -16.84 -14.51
C VAL A 268 -8.68 -17.67 -15.74
N GLN A 269 -8.67 -18.98 -15.61
CA GLN A 269 -9.16 -19.91 -16.63
C GLN A 269 -10.67 -20.09 -16.49
N HIS A 270 -11.43 -19.61 -17.47
CA HIS A 270 -12.88 -19.73 -17.48
C HIS A 270 -13.39 -19.84 -18.92
N GLU A 271 -14.29 -20.81 -19.17
CA GLU A 271 -14.90 -21.06 -20.48
C GLU A 271 -13.88 -21.26 -21.62
N GLY A 272 -12.75 -21.91 -21.33
CA GLY A 272 -11.70 -22.19 -22.31
C GLY A 272 -10.83 -20.98 -22.69
N ARG A 273 -11.00 -19.84 -22.00
CA ARG A 273 -10.20 -18.63 -22.17
C ARG A 273 -9.48 -18.25 -20.88
N ALA A 274 -8.29 -17.69 -21.05
CA ALA A 274 -7.52 -17.08 -19.97
C ALA A 274 -7.83 -15.58 -19.89
N TRP A 275 -8.22 -15.12 -18.71
CA TRP A 275 -8.61 -13.75 -18.43
C TRP A 275 -7.65 -13.13 -17.41
N TYR A 276 -7.24 -11.88 -17.61
CA TYR A 276 -6.32 -11.19 -16.70
C TYR A 276 -7.07 -10.10 -15.94
N PHE A 277 -7.10 -10.21 -14.61
CA PHE A 277 -7.79 -9.27 -13.74
C PHE A 277 -6.81 -8.56 -12.82
N VAL A 278 -7.04 -7.27 -12.60
CA VAL A 278 -6.23 -6.43 -11.71
C VAL A 278 -7.14 -5.56 -10.85
N ARG A 279 -6.78 -5.39 -9.57
CA ARG A 279 -7.42 -4.43 -8.68
C ARG A 279 -7.15 -2.99 -9.13
N THR A 280 -8.22 -2.20 -9.23
CA THR A 280 -8.15 -0.76 -9.54
C THR A 280 -9.10 -0.02 -8.61
N GLY A 281 -8.57 0.57 -7.54
CA GLY A 281 -9.39 1.10 -6.45
C GLY A 281 -10.22 -0.03 -5.81
N ASN A 282 -11.48 0.25 -5.46
CA ASN A 282 -12.40 -0.73 -4.87
C ASN A 282 -13.03 -1.70 -5.90
N SER A 283 -12.46 -1.85 -7.09
CA SER A 283 -13.02 -2.69 -8.14
C SER A 283 -11.99 -3.62 -8.76
N THR A 284 -12.45 -4.74 -9.30
CA THR A 284 -11.61 -5.67 -10.08
C THR A 284 -11.92 -5.51 -11.56
N ARG A 285 -10.94 -5.07 -12.33
CA ARG A 285 -11.09 -4.84 -13.78
C ARG A 285 -10.40 -5.93 -14.57
N GLU A 286 -11.05 -6.36 -15.64
CA GLU A 286 -10.39 -7.12 -16.70
C GLU A 286 -9.47 -6.19 -17.50
N LEU A 287 -8.27 -6.65 -17.81
CA LEU A 287 -7.39 -5.99 -18.77
C LEU A 287 -7.34 -6.79 -20.06
N ASP A 288 -7.38 -6.08 -21.19
CA ASP A 288 -7.14 -6.72 -22.48
C ASP A 288 -5.69 -7.21 -22.61
N THR A 289 -5.39 -7.94 -23.68
CA THR A 289 -4.05 -8.51 -23.90
C THR A 289 -2.94 -7.45 -23.87
N LYS A 290 -3.18 -6.28 -24.47
CA LYS A 290 -2.17 -5.21 -24.54
C LYS A 290 -1.97 -4.58 -23.17
N GLU A 291 -3.06 -4.21 -22.50
CA GLU A 291 -3.04 -3.66 -21.16
C GLU A 291 -2.41 -4.62 -20.15
N ALA A 292 -2.68 -5.92 -20.27
CA ALA A 292 -2.09 -6.96 -19.44
C ALA A 292 -0.57 -7.05 -19.63
N ILE A 293 -0.08 -7.07 -20.88
CA ILE A 293 1.36 -7.09 -21.18
C ILE A 293 2.04 -5.84 -20.58
N ASP A 294 1.46 -4.66 -20.78
CA ASP A 294 1.99 -3.39 -20.27
C ASP A 294 1.97 -3.34 -18.74
N HIS A 295 0.93 -3.89 -18.11
CA HIS A 295 0.83 -4.01 -16.65
C HIS A 295 1.90 -4.96 -16.09
N ILE A 296 2.05 -6.15 -16.69
CA ILE A 296 3.01 -7.18 -16.27
C ILE A 296 4.44 -6.67 -16.39
N ALA A 297 4.77 -5.99 -17.49
CA ALA A 297 6.10 -5.42 -17.72
C ALA A 297 6.44 -4.35 -16.66
N ARG A 298 5.50 -3.42 -16.39
CA ARG A 298 5.68 -2.41 -15.33
C ARG A 298 5.85 -3.05 -13.95
N ARG A 299 5.06 -4.08 -13.63
CA ARG A 299 5.17 -4.78 -12.35
C ARG A 299 6.50 -5.48 -12.16
N LYS A 300 7.02 -6.15 -13.19
CA LYS A 300 8.36 -6.76 -13.16
C LYS A 300 9.49 -5.76 -12.94
N SER A 301 9.35 -4.51 -13.41
CA SER A 301 10.36 -3.48 -13.19
C SER A 301 10.39 -2.91 -11.75
N ARG A 302 9.37 -3.21 -10.94
CA ARG A 302 9.23 -2.74 -9.55
C ARG A 302 9.73 -3.73 -8.50
N LEU A 303 9.79 -5.02 -8.85
CA LEU A 303 10.30 -6.11 -8.03
C LEU A 303 11.83 -6.18 -8.15
#